data_AF-A0A1E3MB40-F1
#
_entry.id   AF-A0A1E3MB40-F1
#
_cell.length_a   1.000
_cell.length_b   1.000
_cell.length_c   1.000
_cell.angle_alpha   90.00
_cell.angle_beta   90.00
_cell.angle_gamma   90.00
#
_symmetry.space_group_name_H-M   'P 1'
#
loop_
_entity.id
_entity.type
_entity.pdbx_description
1 polymer ?
#
loop_
_entity_poly.entity_id
_entity_poly.type
_entity_poly.pdbx_seq_one_letter_code
_entity_poly.pdbx_strand_id
1 'polypeptide(L)'
;MKIVADENLAFTDYFFSEFGDIQHKAGRTLTHTDVQDAEALLVRSVTAVNESLIQNTALKYVGSATIGTDHLDIQALEKQGITWANAAGCNAQAVAEYVITALLHLDASLLEQQEKFTLGIVGLGNVGKRLAYMAQLLGWKVIGFDPFVQLDSIENVSFQTLLQQANAVSIHVPLTKKGEHATYHLFDEKAFAALQPNTILINSARGPVVKEAALIEDIQRTQRKVVLDVFEHEPVISEELLNMLALATPHIAGYSLEGKARGTQMIYEAFCQKFGYDINKRFETQLPACEDYFSRHDLKAVLKQKISQIYDIAQDDANIRACVKEGKVEQKAFDLLRKNYPLRREWAAHGGPQA
;
A
#
# COMPACT_ATOMS: atom_id res chain seq x y z
N MET A 1 -14.66 -20.19 -20.75
CA MET A 1 -15.45 -19.74 -19.59
C MET A 1 -15.91 -18.30 -19.76
N LYS A 2 -16.78 -17.78 -18.90
CA LYS A 2 -17.07 -16.33 -18.80
C LYS A 2 -16.30 -15.72 -17.63
N ILE A 3 -15.53 -14.68 -17.90
CA ILE A 3 -14.73 -13.94 -16.90
C ILE A 3 -15.23 -12.50 -16.85
N VAL A 4 -15.57 -11.99 -15.66
CA VAL A 4 -15.87 -10.57 -15.46
C VAL A 4 -14.67 -9.94 -14.77
N ALA A 5 -14.18 -8.82 -15.28
CA ALA A 5 -13.01 -8.13 -14.74
C ALA A 5 -13.26 -6.63 -14.56
N ASP A 6 -12.68 -6.03 -13.52
CA ASP A 6 -12.57 -4.58 -13.42
C ASP A 6 -11.78 -4.04 -14.62
N GLU A 7 -12.37 -3.10 -15.36
CA GLU A 7 -11.81 -2.50 -16.58
C GLU A 7 -10.45 -1.83 -16.39
N ASN A 8 -10.07 -1.51 -15.15
CA ASN A 8 -8.78 -0.88 -14.83
C ASN A 8 -7.81 -1.85 -14.12
N LEU A 9 -8.10 -3.15 -14.14
CA LEU A 9 -7.16 -4.19 -13.72
C LEU A 9 -6.04 -4.29 -14.77
N ALA A 10 -4.78 -4.26 -14.33
CA ALA A 10 -3.64 -4.19 -15.24
C ALA A 10 -3.41 -5.54 -15.94
N PHE A 11 -3.15 -5.54 -17.25
CA PHE A 11 -2.76 -6.74 -18.02
C PHE A 11 -3.77 -7.91 -17.95
N THR A 12 -5.06 -7.64 -17.70
CA THR A 12 -6.10 -8.66 -17.61
C THR A 12 -6.14 -9.55 -18.85
N ASP A 13 -6.18 -8.96 -20.05
CA ASP A 13 -6.27 -9.75 -21.29
C ASP A 13 -5.03 -10.61 -21.49
N TYR A 14 -3.83 -10.05 -21.27
CA TYR A 14 -2.58 -10.81 -21.33
C TYR A 14 -2.64 -12.06 -20.45
N PHE A 15 -3.14 -11.95 -19.21
CA PHE A 15 -3.20 -13.08 -18.29
C PHE A 15 -4.36 -14.04 -18.59
N PHE A 16 -5.56 -13.56 -18.88
CA PHE A 16 -6.78 -14.37 -18.79
C PHE A 16 -7.46 -14.71 -20.12
N SER A 17 -7.11 -14.06 -21.24
CA SER A 17 -7.89 -14.17 -22.49
C SER A 17 -7.89 -15.57 -23.11
N GLU A 18 -6.94 -16.42 -22.75
CA GLU A 18 -6.86 -17.79 -23.25
C GLU A 18 -7.87 -18.74 -22.59
N PHE A 19 -8.42 -18.39 -21.42
CA PHE A 19 -9.33 -19.25 -20.66
C PHE A 19 -10.81 -18.97 -20.97
N GLY A 20 -11.12 -17.85 -21.60
CA GLY A 20 -12.50 -17.51 -21.94
C GLY A 20 -12.73 -16.07 -22.39
N ASP A 21 -14.02 -15.74 -22.53
CA ASP A 21 -14.48 -14.40 -22.86
C ASP A 21 -14.38 -13.48 -21.64
N ILE A 22 -13.69 -12.34 -21.80
CA ILE A 22 -13.49 -11.35 -20.75
C ILE A 22 -14.45 -10.18 -20.95
N GLN A 23 -15.30 -9.95 -19.95
CA GLN A 23 -16.18 -8.79 -19.88
C GLN A 23 -15.61 -7.77 -18.90
N HIS A 24 -15.02 -6.72 -19.46
CA HIS A 24 -14.54 -5.58 -18.71
C HIS A 24 -15.70 -4.70 -18.25
N LYS A 25 -15.74 -4.41 -16.95
CA LYS A 25 -16.80 -3.63 -16.31
C LYS A 25 -16.21 -2.64 -15.31
N ALA A 26 -16.84 -1.48 -15.15
CA ALA A 26 -16.48 -0.55 -14.10
C ALA A 26 -16.77 -1.16 -12.72
N GLY A 27 -15.73 -1.34 -11.89
CA GLY A 27 -15.84 -2.06 -10.62
C GLY A 27 -16.88 -1.49 -9.64
N ARG A 28 -17.05 -0.16 -9.61
CA ARG A 28 -18.03 0.51 -8.73
C ARG A 28 -19.49 0.28 -9.13
N THR A 29 -19.75 -0.06 -10.39
CA THR A 29 -21.12 -0.23 -10.91
C THR A 29 -21.42 -1.69 -11.23
N LEU A 30 -20.57 -2.63 -10.81
CA LEU A 30 -20.83 -4.06 -10.93
C LEU A 30 -22.05 -4.44 -10.10
N THR A 31 -22.95 -5.20 -10.74
CA THR A 31 -24.18 -5.70 -10.12
C THR A 31 -24.25 -7.22 -10.20
N HIS A 32 -25.14 -7.82 -9.43
CA HIS A 32 -25.41 -9.27 -9.48
C HIS A 32 -25.68 -9.77 -10.91
N THR A 33 -26.44 -9.00 -11.70
CA THR A 33 -26.77 -9.38 -13.08
C THR A 33 -25.56 -9.45 -14.02
N ASP A 34 -24.48 -8.71 -13.71
CA ASP A 34 -23.25 -8.76 -14.50
C ASP A 34 -22.48 -10.07 -14.26
N VAL A 35 -22.63 -10.69 -13.08
CA VAL A 35 -21.80 -11.82 -12.62
C VAL A 35 -22.57 -13.14 -12.47
N GLN A 36 -23.90 -13.14 -12.60
CA GLN A 36 -24.77 -14.32 -12.38
C GLN A 36 -24.35 -15.57 -13.17
N ASP A 37 -23.86 -15.40 -14.39
CA ASP A 37 -23.44 -16.45 -15.32
C ASP A 37 -21.91 -16.49 -15.51
N ALA A 38 -21.16 -15.67 -14.77
CA ALA A 38 -19.70 -15.67 -14.82
C ALA A 38 -19.13 -16.82 -13.98
N GLU A 39 -18.04 -17.42 -14.44
CA GLU A 39 -17.32 -18.47 -13.69
C GLU A 39 -16.17 -17.89 -12.86
N ALA A 40 -15.65 -16.73 -13.26
CA ALA A 40 -14.61 -16.01 -12.54
C ALA A 40 -14.89 -14.51 -12.50
N LEU A 41 -14.58 -13.90 -11.35
CA LEU A 41 -14.67 -12.46 -11.13
C LEU A 41 -13.31 -11.92 -10.66
N LEU A 42 -12.77 -10.93 -11.38
CA LEU A 42 -11.48 -10.31 -11.11
C LEU A 42 -11.69 -8.84 -10.71
N VAL A 43 -11.33 -8.47 -9.49
CA VAL A 43 -11.70 -7.16 -8.91
C VAL A 43 -10.51 -6.41 -8.33
N ARG A 44 -10.75 -5.14 -8.02
CA ARG A 44 -9.91 -4.29 -7.17
C ARG A 44 -10.71 -3.84 -5.95
N SER A 45 -10.12 -3.02 -5.09
CA SER A 45 -10.72 -2.58 -3.82
C SER A 45 -12.00 -1.76 -3.94
N VAL A 46 -12.33 -1.25 -5.14
CA VAL A 46 -13.54 -0.44 -5.36
C VAL A 46 -14.82 -1.27 -5.48
N THR A 47 -14.71 -2.58 -5.70
CA THR A 47 -15.85 -3.48 -5.85
C THR A 47 -16.13 -4.16 -4.52
N ALA A 48 -17.30 -3.94 -3.92
CA ALA A 48 -17.74 -4.68 -2.75
C ALA A 48 -18.25 -6.06 -3.16
N VAL A 49 -17.47 -7.11 -2.90
CA VAL A 49 -17.86 -8.51 -3.15
C VAL A 49 -18.57 -9.04 -1.91
N ASN A 50 -19.86 -8.75 -1.82
CA ASN A 50 -20.72 -9.15 -0.71
C ASN A 50 -21.70 -10.27 -1.12
N GLU A 51 -22.45 -10.81 -0.16
CA GLU A 51 -23.44 -11.86 -0.40
C GLU A 51 -24.44 -11.49 -1.51
N SER A 52 -24.88 -10.22 -1.59
CA SER A 52 -25.83 -9.77 -2.61
C SER A 52 -25.29 -9.81 -4.03
N LEU A 53 -23.97 -9.62 -4.21
CA LEU A 53 -23.31 -9.70 -5.51
C LEU A 53 -23.13 -11.15 -5.96
N ILE A 54 -22.80 -12.06 -5.02
CA ILE A 54 -22.37 -13.43 -5.34
C ILE A 54 -23.48 -14.48 -5.22
N GLN A 55 -24.61 -14.17 -4.58
CA GLN A 55 -25.72 -15.12 -4.38
C GLN A 55 -26.21 -15.73 -5.70
N ASN A 56 -26.46 -17.05 -5.73
CA ASN A 56 -27.00 -17.76 -6.89
C ASN A 56 -26.22 -17.49 -8.21
N THR A 57 -24.91 -17.26 -8.12
CA THR A 57 -24.04 -17.07 -9.29
C THR A 57 -23.41 -18.40 -9.72
N ALA A 58 -22.89 -18.45 -10.94
CA ALA A 58 -22.05 -19.53 -11.44
C ALA A 58 -20.57 -19.40 -11.02
N LEU A 59 -20.24 -18.44 -10.16
CA LEU A 59 -18.86 -18.13 -9.79
C LEU A 59 -18.19 -19.32 -9.11
N LYS A 60 -16.99 -19.64 -9.58
CA LYS A 60 -16.10 -20.64 -8.97
C LYS A 60 -14.83 -20.00 -8.41
N TYR A 61 -14.50 -18.80 -8.88
CA TYR A 61 -13.30 -18.07 -8.50
C TYR A 61 -13.54 -16.56 -8.37
N VAL A 62 -13.01 -15.97 -7.30
CA VAL A 62 -12.90 -14.50 -7.11
C VAL A 62 -11.45 -14.12 -6.84
N GLY A 63 -10.84 -13.38 -7.76
CA GLY A 63 -9.49 -12.85 -7.62
C GLY A 63 -9.50 -11.36 -7.32
N SER A 64 -8.92 -10.93 -6.21
CA SER A 64 -8.71 -9.51 -5.91
C SER A 64 -7.25 -9.11 -6.08
N ALA A 65 -6.94 -8.24 -7.04
CA ALA A 65 -5.59 -7.74 -7.28
C ALA A 65 -5.15 -6.67 -6.27
N THR A 66 -5.42 -6.91 -4.99
CA THR A 66 -5.14 -6.01 -3.87
C THR A 66 -4.58 -6.78 -2.70
N ILE A 67 -3.77 -6.12 -1.86
CA ILE A 67 -3.32 -6.72 -0.59
C ILE A 67 -4.49 -6.86 0.38
N GLY A 68 -5.23 -5.77 0.61
CA GLY A 68 -6.36 -5.77 1.53
C GLY A 68 -7.53 -6.62 1.02
N THR A 69 -8.31 -7.15 1.96
CA THR A 69 -9.52 -7.95 1.71
C THR A 69 -10.77 -7.30 2.30
N ASP A 70 -10.69 -6.02 2.70
CA ASP A 70 -11.76 -5.28 3.38
C ASP A 70 -13.08 -5.24 2.56
N HIS A 71 -12.97 -5.34 1.23
CA HIS A 71 -14.08 -5.34 0.27
C HIS A 71 -14.58 -6.74 -0.09
N LEU A 72 -14.01 -7.81 0.47
CA LEU A 72 -14.40 -9.19 0.24
C LEU A 72 -15.12 -9.76 1.46
N ASP A 73 -16.35 -10.22 1.28
CA ASP A 73 -17.03 -11.07 2.25
C ASP A 73 -16.50 -12.52 2.12
N ILE A 74 -15.34 -12.77 2.72
CA ILE A 74 -14.64 -14.06 2.68
C ILE A 74 -15.54 -15.20 3.20
N GLN A 75 -16.30 -14.94 4.27
CA GLN A 75 -17.18 -15.96 4.85
C GLN A 75 -18.31 -16.32 3.88
N ALA A 76 -18.90 -15.34 3.19
CA ALA A 76 -19.91 -15.62 2.17
C ALA A 76 -19.34 -16.36 0.97
N LEU A 77 -18.14 -16.01 0.51
CA LEU A 77 -17.44 -16.71 -0.59
C LEU A 77 -17.20 -18.18 -0.24
N GLU A 78 -16.65 -18.45 0.95
CA GLU A 78 -16.34 -19.80 1.41
C GLU A 78 -17.61 -20.64 1.63
N LYS A 79 -18.67 -20.04 2.18
CA LYS A 79 -19.97 -20.71 2.37
C LYS A 79 -20.60 -21.16 1.05
N GLN A 80 -20.35 -20.44 -0.04
CA GLN A 80 -20.83 -20.79 -1.38
C GLN A 80 -19.85 -21.68 -2.15
N GLY A 81 -18.72 -22.08 -1.55
CA GLY A 81 -17.70 -22.91 -2.20
C GLY A 81 -16.92 -22.17 -3.29
N ILE A 82 -16.95 -20.84 -3.29
CA ILE A 82 -16.23 -20.00 -4.24
C ILE A 82 -14.79 -19.86 -3.75
N THR A 83 -13.83 -20.31 -4.56
CA THR A 83 -12.41 -20.11 -4.23
C THR A 83 -12.07 -18.63 -4.40
N TRP A 84 -11.35 -18.08 -3.44
CA TRP A 84 -10.93 -16.69 -3.49
C TRP A 84 -9.41 -16.58 -3.35
N ALA A 85 -8.85 -15.52 -3.93
CA ALA A 85 -7.45 -15.16 -3.74
C ALA A 85 -7.30 -13.65 -3.70
N ASN A 86 -6.34 -13.17 -2.91
CA ASN A 86 -5.88 -11.80 -2.94
C ASN A 86 -4.40 -11.73 -3.32
N ALA A 87 -3.94 -10.55 -3.73
CA ALA A 87 -2.56 -10.33 -4.12
C ALA A 87 -1.71 -9.85 -2.93
N ALA A 88 -1.64 -10.65 -1.87
CA ALA A 88 -0.94 -10.29 -0.64
C ALA A 88 0.55 -9.98 -0.89
N GLY A 89 0.97 -8.74 -0.60
CA GLY A 89 2.35 -8.30 -0.82
C GLY A 89 2.67 -7.78 -2.22
N CYS A 90 1.71 -7.75 -3.15
CA CYS A 90 1.98 -7.36 -4.54
C CYS A 90 2.59 -5.96 -4.70
N ASN A 91 2.29 -5.01 -3.80
CA ASN A 91 2.82 -3.65 -3.85
C ASN A 91 3.73 -3.32 -2.66
N ALA A 92 4.20 -4.32 -1.91
CA ALA A 92 5.00 -4.10 -0.71
C ALA A 92 6.32 -3.38 -0.99
N GLN A 93 6.93 -3.65 -2.16
CA GLN A 93 8.16 -2.99 -2.59
C GLN A 93 7.95 -1.49 -2.79
N ALA A 94 6.91 -1.12 -3.53
CA ALA A 94 6.55 0.28 -3.72
C ALA A 94 6.32 1.02 -2.39
N VAL A 95 5.59 0.42 -1.44
CA VAL A 95 5.34 1.08 -0.14
C VAL A 95 6.64 1.26 0.66
N ALA A 96 7.54 0.26 0.68
CA ALA A 96 8.83 0.40 1.34
C ALA A 96 9.69 1.52 0.72
N GLU A 97 9.74 1.58 -0.62
CA GLU A 97 10.44 2.64 -1.35
C GLU A 97 9.80 4.03 -1.14
N TYR A 98 8.48 4.10 -1.01
CA TYR A 98 7.76 5.33 -0.64
C TYR A 98 8.23 5.84 0.72
N VAL A 99 8.26 4.98 1.75
CA VAL A 99 8.65 5.38 3.11
C VAL A 99 10.08 5.91 3.13
N ILE A 100 11.01 5.20 2.48
CA ILE A 100 12.40 5.66 2.41
C ILE A 100 12.50 6.97 1.62
N THR A 101 11.77 7.09 0.50
CA THR A 101 11.77 8.33 -0.28
C THR A 101 11.23 9.51 0.53
N ALA A 102 10.16 9.31 1.30
CA ALA A 102 9.60 10.33 2.18
C ALA A 102 10.61 10.76 3.25
N LEU A 103 11.27 9.80 3.92
CA LEU A 103 12.31 10.09 4.91
C LEU A 103 13.46 10.91 4.30
N LEU A 104 13.98 10.49 3.15
CA LEU A 104 15.10 11.15 2.48
C LEU A 104 14.73 12.50 1.87
N HIS A 105 13.47 12.68 1.47
CA HIS A 105 12.95 13.98 1.06
C HIS A 105 12.90 14.96 2.24
N LEU A 106 12.47 14.50 3.41
CA LEU A 106 12.40 15.32 4.62
C LEU A 106 13.77 15.65 5.22
N ASP A 107 14.73 14.73 5.09
CA ASP A 107 16.12 14.89 5.53
C ASP A 107 17.06 13.91 4.79
N ALA A 108 17.79 14.41 3.79
CA ALA A 108 18.75 13.61 3.04
C ALA A 108 19.98 13.19 3.88
N SER A 109 20.24 13.84 5.03
CA SER A 109 21.36 13.51 5.90
C SER A 109 21.18 12.14 6.59
N LEU A 110 19.96 11.62 6.63
CA LEU A 110 19.63 10.30 7.17
C LEU A 110 20.46 9.17 6.55
N LEU A 111 20.89 9.28 5.28
CA LEU A 111 21.77 8.30 4.62
C LEU A 111 23.13 8.13 5.32
N GLU A 112 23.60 9.17 6.01
CA GLU A 112 24.89 9.21 6.69
C GLU A 112 24.80 8.89 8.19
N GLN A 113 23.59 8.74 8.74
CA GLN A 113 23.41 8.55 10.18
C GLN A 113 23.72 7.12 10.65
N GLN A 114 23.70 6.13 9.75
CA GLN A 114 23.94 4.72 10.08
C GLN A 114 23.07 4.29 11.29
N GLU A 115 23.64 3.56 12.26
CA GLU A 115 22.92 3.08 13.45
C GLU A 115 22.47 4.19 14.42
N LYS A 116 22.90 5.44 14.22
CA LYS A 116 22.40 6.59 15.02
C LYS A 116 20.94 6.91 14.69
N PHE A 117 20.48 6.52 13.50
CA PHE A 117 19.08 6.64 13.10
C PHE A 117 18.36 5.31 13.34
N THR A 118 17.30 5.35 14.14
CA THR A 118 16.44 4.22 14.46
C THR A 118 15.09 4.37 13.76
N LEU A 119 14.80 3.46 12.83
CA LEU A 119 13.49 3.29 12.21
C LEU A 119 12.67 2.28 13.02
N GLY A 120 11.57 2.74 13.60
CA GLY A 120 10.54 1.89 14.22
C GLY A 120 9.49 1.47 13.21
N ILE A 121 9.20 0.17 13.12
CA ILE A 121 8.19 -0.38 12.22
C ILE A 121 7.06 -1.01 13.04
N VAL A 122 5.83 -0.51 12.86
CA VAL A 122 4.63 -1.06 13.49
C VAL A 122 3.89 -1.93 12.46
N GLY A 123 3.88 -3.24 12.68
CA GLY A 123 3.40 -4.24 11.72
C GLY A 123 4.52 -4.79 10.84
N LEU A 124 4.81 -6.10 10.97
CA LEU A 124 5.95 -6.78 10.37
C LEU A 124 5.54 -7.79 9.28
N GLY A 125 4.36 -7.59 8.68
CA GLY A 125 3.89 -8.35 7.52
C GLY A 125 4.66 -8.03 6.22
N ASN A 126 4.00 -8.22 5.07
CA ASN A 126 4.63 -8.08 3.74
C ASN A 126 5.39 -6.75 3.53
N VAL A 127 4.78 -5.61 3.92
CA VAL A 127 5.41 -4.29 3.81
C VAL A 127 6.49 -4.09 4.86
N GLY A 128 6.17 -4.38 6.13
CA GLY A 128 7.09 -4.15 7.26
C GLY A 128 8.40 -4.92 7.12
N LYS A 129 8.34 -6.20 6.74
CA LYS A 129 9.54 -7.02 6.48
C LYS A 129 10.40 -6.45 5.34
N ARG A 130 9.76 -5.99 4.27
CA ARG A 130 10.42 -5.41 3.09
C ARG A 130 11.10 -4.08 3.43
N LEU A 131 10.40 -3.22 4.16
CA LEU A 131 10.96 -1.97 4.67
C LEU A 131 12.13 -2.23 5.63
N ALA A 132 12.00 -3.19 6.54
CA ALA A 132 13.09 -3.56 7.45
C ALA A 132 14.35 -3.94 6.70
N TYR A 133 14.23 -4.86 5.73
CA TYR A 133 15.36 -5.27 4.88
C TYR A 133 16.00 -4.08 4.15
N MET A 134 15.20 -3.23 3.51
CA MET A 134 15.72 -2.08 2.75
C MET A 134 16.37 -1.03 3.66
N ALA A 135 15.80 -0.76 4.84
CA ALA A 135 16.39 0.15 5.82
C ALA A 135 17.74 -0.37 6.35
N GLN A 136 17.88 -1.68 6.55
CA GLN A 136 19.14 -2.31 6.94
C GLN A 136 20.21 -2.19 5.84
N LEU A 137 19.84 -2.25 4.56
CA LEU A 137 20.78 -1.97 3.46
C LEU A 137 21.31 -0.53 3.47
N LEU A 138 20.57 0.41 4.06
CA LEU A 138 21.03 1.79 4.28
C LEU A 138 21.88 1.93 5.56
N GLY A 139 22.03 0.86 6.34
CA GLY A 139 22.78 0.82 7.58
C GLY A 139 22.04 1.46 8.76
N TRP A 140 20.72 1.63 8.69
CA TRP A 140 19.91 2.15 9.79
C TRP A 140 19.69 1.08 10.86
N LYS A 141 19.56 1.51 12.12
CA LYS A 141 19.01 0.63 13.18
C LYS A 141 17.52 0.46 12.90
N VAL A 142 17.03 -0.78 12.95
CA VAL A 142 15.60 -1.09 12.78
C VAL A 142 15.07 -1.82 14.00
N ILE A 143 13.96 -1.32 14.54
CA ILE A 143 13.21 -1.98 15.61
C ILE A 143 11.77 -2.21 15.16
N GLY A 144 11.17 -3.32 15.55
CA GLY A 144 9.85 -3.73 15.08
C GLY A 144 8.89 -4.07 16.22
N PHE A 145 7.62 -3.71 16.05
CA PHE A 145 6.54 -4.21 16.89
C PHE A 145 5.46 -4.87 16.02
N ASP A 146 5.23 -6.16 16.26
CA ASP A 146 4.08 -6.89 15.75
C ASP A 146 3.76 -8.03 16.74
N PRO A 147 2.51 -8.15 17.22
CA PRO A 147 2.15 -9.17 18.20
C PRO A 147 2.05 -10.58 17.59
N PHE A 148 2.02 -10.70 16.26
CA PHE A 148 1.83 -11.96 15.54
C PHE A 148 3.07 -12.42 14.78
N VAL A 149 3.92 -11.47 14.36
CA VAL A 149 5.09 -11.72 13.53
C VAL A 149 6.36 -11.27 14.24
N GLN A 150 7.37 -12.12 14.27
CA GLN A 150 8.72 -11.75 14.68
C GLN A 150 9.67 -11.88 13.50
N LEU A 151 10.62 -10.94 13.41
CA LEU A 151 11.66 -10.95 12.38
C LEU A 151 13.03 -11.10 13.04
N ASP A 152 13.73 -12.20 12.77
CA ASP A 152 15.04 -12.50 13.36
C ASP A 152 16.12 -11.48 12.97
N SER A 153 15.94 -10.78 11.85
CA SER A 153 16.91 -9.81 11.34
C SER A 153 16.92 -8.48 12.10
N ILE A 154 15.92 -8.19 12.95
CA ILE A 154 15.78 -6.91 13.65
C ILE A 154 15.45 -7.12 15.14
N GLU A 155 15.54 -6.04 15.92
CA GLU A 155 15.12 -6.06 17.33
C GLU A 155 13.58 -5.99 17.40
N ASN A 156 12.94 -7.07 17.87
CA ASN A 156 11.50 -7.10 18.13
C ASN A 156 11.25 -6.55 19.53
N VAL A 157 10.54 -5.42 19.64
CA VAL A 157 10.35 -4.66 20.87
C VAL A 157 8.87 -4.47 21.19
N SER A 158 8.55 -4.07 22.42
CA SER A 158 7.18 -3.68 22.77
C SER A 158 6.76 -2.40 22.04
N PHE A 159 5.45 -2.18 21.86
CA PHE A 159 4.92 -0.94 21.28
C PHE A 159 5.43 0.30 22.04
N GLN A 160 5.40 0.27 23.38
CA GLN A 160 5.89 1.36 24.22
C GLN A 160 7.39 1.64 23.99
N THR A 161 8.21 0.59 23.90
CA THR A 161 9.64 0.71 23.63
C THR A 161 9.89 1.34 22.26
N LEU A 162 9.13 0.93 21.24
CA LEU A 162 9.22 1.48 19.90
C LEU A 162 8.94 2.98 19.88
N LEU A 163 7.85 3.43 20.52
CA LEU A 163 7.47 4.85 20.56
C LEU A 163 8.54 5.71 21.26
N GLN A 164 9.25 5.15 22.24
CA GLN A 164 10.26 5.87 23.01
C GLN A 164 11.64 5.91 22.36
N GLN A 165 11.98 4.95 21.50
CA GLN A 165 13.34 4.81 20.93
C GLN A 165 13.45 5.22 19.46
N ALA A 166 12.36 5.20 18.70
CA ALA A 166 12.40 5.44 17.27
C ALA A 166 12.56 6.94 16.91
N ASN A 167 13.46 7.23 15.98
CA ASN A 167 13.59 8.55 15.35
C ASN A 167 12.54 8.77 14.26
N ALA A 168 12.12 7.69 13.60
CA ALA A 168 10.97 7.67 12.72
C ALA A 168 10.13 6.42 12.96
N VAL A 169 8.82 6.53 12.85
CA VAL A 169 7.87 5.42 12.99
C VAL A 169 7.05 5.27 11.71
N SER A 170 7.09 4.08 11.12
CA SER A 170 6.30 3.73 9.93
C SER A 170 5.25 2.67 10.26
N ILE A 171 4.00 2.93 9.88
CA ILE A 171 2.84 2.09 10.22
C ILE A 171 2.43 1.22 9.04
N HIS A 172 2.36 -0.10 9.25
CA HIS A 172 2.09 -1.14 8.25
C HIS A 172 1.14 -2.25 8.73
N VAL A 173 0.20 -1.91 9.60
CA VAL A 173 -0.81 -2.85 10.13
C VAL A 173 -2.10 -2.86 9.30
N PRO A 174 -2.88 -3.95 9.28
CA PRO A 174 -4.26 -3.91 8.77
C PRO A 174 -5.14 -3.01 9.67
N LEU A 175 -6.35 -2.68 9.22
CA LEU A 175 -7.35 -2.01 10.06
C LEU A 175 -8.26 -3.04 10.73
N THR A 176 -8.16 -3.18 12.04
CA THR A 176 -8.99 -4.08 12.85
C THR A 176 -9.67 -3.30 13.98
N LYS A 177 -10.99 -3.44 14.11
CA LYS A 177 -11.80 -2.73 15.13
C LYS A 177 -12.05 -3.54 16.40
N LYS A 178 -11.74 -4.84 16.36
CA LYS A 178 -12.06 -5.82 17.41
C LYS A 178 -10.85 -6.74 17.60
N GLY A 179 -10.81 -7.39 18.76
CA GLY A 179 -9.73 -8.28 19.16
C GLY A 179 -8.72 -7.58 20.06
N GLU A 180 -7.84 -8.38 20.68
CA GLU A 180 -6.82 -7.93 21.62
C GLU A 180 -5.83 -6.94 20.99
N HIS A 181 -5.52 -7.14 19.71
CA HIS A 181 -4.60 -6.32 18.93
C HIS A 181 -5.35 -5.50 17.86
N ALA A 182 -6.50 -4.93 18.24
CA ALA A 182 -7.23 -3.99 17.39
C ALA A 182 -6.33 -2.79 17.05
N THR A 183 -6.35 -2.36 15.79
CA THR A 183 -5.49 -1.28 15.28
C THR A 183 -6.24 0.02 15.00
N TYR A 184 -7.57 0.01 15.09
CA TYR A 184 -8.37 1.22 15.02
C TYR A 184 -7.96 2.19 16.13
N HIS A 185 -7.50 3.38 15.75
CA HIS A 185 -6.93 4.38 16.65
C HIS A 185 -5.77 3.84 17.50
N LEU A 186 -4.94 2.95 16.94
CA LEU A 186 -3.70 2.50 17.59
C LEU A 186 -2.79 3.68 17.95
N PHE A 187 -2.76 4.70 17.09
CA PHE A 187 -2.14 5.98 17.38
C PHE A 187 -3.20 6.98 17.85
N ASP A 188 -3.50 6.92 19.14
CA ASP A 188 -4.38 7.82 19.90
C ASP A 188 -3.57 8.84 20.73
N GLU A 189 -4.25 9.61 21.57
CA GLU A 189 -3.63 10.61 22.46
C GLU A 189 -2.51 10.03 23.33
N LYS A 190 -2.66 8.77 23.80
CA LYS A 190 -1.66 8.11 24.65
C LYS A 190 -0.43 7.72 23.85
N ALA A 191 -0.61 7.18 22.65
CA ALA A 191 0.50 6.86 21.76
C ALA A 191 1.27 8.13 21.37
N PHE A 192 0.58 9.23 21.04
CA PHE A 192 1.20 10.52 20.75
C PHE A 192 1.97 11.10 21.94
N ALA A 193 1.42 11.00 23.14
CA ALA A 193 2.11 11.42 24.37
C ALA A 193 3.36 10.59 24.69
N ALA A 194 3.43 9.33 24.24
CA ALA A 194 4.59 8.46 24.43
C ALA A 194 5.69 8.62 23.37
N LEU A 195 5.36 9.17 22.20
CA LEU A 195 6.31 9.44 21.11
C LEU A 195 7.25 10.58 21.47
N GLN A 196 8.53 10.45 21.11
CA GLN A 196 9.48 11.55 21.23
C GLN A 196 9.02 12.75 20.37
N PRO A 197 9.17 14.01 20.85
CA PRO A 197 8.62 15.19 20.15
C PRO A 197 9.08 15.36 18.70
N ASN A 198 10.31 14.93 18.37
CA ASN A 198 10.89 15.08 17.04
C ASN A 198 10.75 13.82 16.16
N THR A 199 10.00 12.80 16.61
CA THR A 199 9.82 11.57 15.83
C THR A 199 9.05 11.85 14.55
N ILE A 200 9.60 11.43 13.41
CA ILE A 200 8.89 11.47 12.13
C ILE A 200 7.83 10.36 12.12
N LEU A 201 6.57 10.69 11.87
CA LEU A 201 5.51 9.69 11.73
C LEU A 201 5.15 9.48 10.26
N ILE A 202 5.10 8.23 9.81
CA ILE A 202 4.60 7.86 8.49
C ILE A 202 3.44 6.87 8.62
N ASN A 203 2.29 7.21 8.06
CA ASN A 203 1.18 6.27 7.87
C ASN A 203 0.91 6.07 6.38
N SER A 204 1.20 4.87 5.89
CA SER A 204 0.85 4.38 4.55
C SER A 204 0.10 3.04 4.62
N ALA A 205 -0.53 2.75 5.76
CA ALA A 205 -1.31 1.55 5.98
C ALA A 205 -2.80 1.78 5.73
N ARG A 206 -3.51 2.30 6.74
CA ARG A 206 -4.93 2.65 6.72
C ARG A 206 -5.14 3.90 7.56
N GLY A 207 -5.99 4.79 7.08
CA GLY A 207 -6.24 6.08 7.73
C GLY A 207 -6.64 5.96 9.21
N PRO A 208 -7.74 5.24 9.52
CA PRO A 208 -8.24 5.13 10.90
C PRO A 208 -7.35 4.36 11.89
N VAL A 209 -6.14 3.94 11.49
CA VAL A 209 -5.13 3.47 12.45
C VAL A 209 -4.59 4.63 13.28
N VAL A 210 -4.56 5.83 12.69
CA VAL A 210 -4.24 7.08 13.37
C VAL A 210 -5.54 7.83 13.64
N LYS A 211 -5.74 8.27 14.88
CA LYS A 211 -6.86 9.14 15.24
C LYS A 211 -6.54 10.58 14.85
N GLU A 212 -7.23 11.10 13.84
CA GLU A 212 -6.95 12.39 13.20
C GLU A 212 -6.99 13.56 14.20
N ALA A 213 -7.99 13.61 15.07
CA ALA A 213 -8.09 14.65 16.09
C ALA A 213 -6.88 14.68 17.04
N ALA A 214 -6.42 13.50 17.48
CA ALA A 214 -5.25 13.38 18.35
C ALA A 214 -3.95 13.76 17.61
N LEU A 215 -3.86 13.43 16.32
CA LEU A 215 -2.75 13.83 15.46
C LEU A 215 -2.66 15.35 15.32
N ILE A 216 -3.78 16.03 15.07
CA ILE A 216 -3.83 17.49 14.93
C ILE A 216 -3.33 18.16 16.21
N GLU A 217 -3.84 17.76 17.37
CA GLU A 217 -3.40 18.28 18.67
C GLU A 217 -1.89 18.05 18.91
N ASP A 218 -1.39 16.88 18.54
CA ASP A 218 0.02 16.55 18.70
C ASP A 218 0.94 17.36 17.78
N ILE A 219 0.56 17.57 16.51
CA ILE A 219 1.33 18.42 15.58
C ILE A 219 1.32 19.87 16.08
N GLN A 220 0.17 20.40 16.53
CA GLN A 220 0.11 21.77 17.09
C GLN A 220 1.09 21.94 18.25
N ARG A 221 1.17 20.94 19.13
CA ARG A 221 2.05 20.96 20.32
C ARG A 221 3.53 20.76 19.99
N THR A 222 3.85 19.83 19.09
CA THR A 222 5.23 19.33 18.91
C THR A 222 5.90 19.79 17.61
N GLN A 223 5.11 20.24 16.64
CA GLN A 223 5.56 20.56 15.27
C GLN A 223 6.28 19.39 14.59
N ARG A 224 6.00 18.15 15.00
CA ARG A 224 6.63 16.97 14.42
C ARG A 224 6.30 16.83 12.94
N LYS A 225 7.24 16.26 12.19
CA LYS A 225 7.03 15.95 10.77
C LYS A 225 6.14 14.71 10.63
N VAL A 226 5.07 14.85 9.86
CA VAL A 226 4.11 13.76 9.59
C VAL A 226 3.96 13.58 8.09
N VAL A 227 3.99 12.32 7.65
CA VAL A 227 3.75 11.88 6.28
C VAL A 227 2.52 10.98 6.26
N LEU A 228 1.47 11.40 5.56
CA LEU A 228 0.27 10.57 5.39
C LEU A 228 0.06 10.25 3.91
N ASP A 229 0.07 8.96 3.58
CA ASP A 229 -0.53 8.48 2.33
C ASP A 229 -2.00 8.10 2.54
N VAL A 230 -2.46 7.97 3.79
CA VAL A 230 -3.82 7.55 4.12
C VAL A 230 -4.43 8.42 5.24
N PHE A 231 -5.75 8.64 5.17
CA PHE A 231 -6.47 9.60 6.03
C PHE A 231 -7.73 8.95 6.65
N GLU A 232 -8.08 9.35 7.87
CA GLU A 232 -9.18 8.72 8.62
C GLU A 232 -10.53 8.85 7.90
N HIS A 233 -10.74 9.99 7.25
CA HIS A 233 -11.99 10.35 6.58
C HIS A 233 -11.90 10.31 5.05
N GLU A 234 -10.96 9.54 4.48
CA GLU A 234 -10.89 9.29 3.04
C GLU A 234 -12.27 8.92 2.46
N PRO A 235 -12.63 9.46 1.28
CA PRO A 235 -11.78 10.22 0.35
C PRO A 235 -11.85 11.75 0.52
N VAL A 236 -12.34 12.25 1.65
CA VAL A 236 -12.39 13.69 1.95
C VAL A 236 -11.30 14.04 2.95
N ILE A 237 -10.51 15.08 2.66
CA ILE A 237 -9.38 15.49 3.51
C ILE A 237 -9.54 16.97 3.82
N SER A 238 -9.46 17.35 5.10
CA SER A 238 -9.54 18.75 5.50
C SER A 238 -8.28 19.52 5.07
N GLU A 239 -8.46 20.77 4.64
CA GLU A 239 -7.35 21.68 4.37
C GLU A 239 -6.51 21.94 5.63
N GLU A 240 -7.17 21.99 6.80
CA GLU A 240 -6.51 22.13 8.10
C GLU A 240 -5.47 21.04 8.31
N LEU A 241 -5.87 19.75 8.26
CA LEU A 241 -4.93 18.65 8.41
C LEU A 241 -3.84 18.73 7.34
N LEU A 242 -4.23 18.92 6.08
CA LEU A 242 -3.29 18.91 4.96
C LEU A 242 -2.17 19.93 5.16
N ASN A 243 -2.50 21.14 5.61
CA ASN A 243 -1.53 22.21 5.87
C ASN A 243 -0.56 21.92 7.03
N MET A 244 -0.89 20.98 7.91
CA MET A 244 -0.05 20.56 9.03
C MET A 244 0.93 19.42 8.68
N LEU A 245 0.68 18.72 7.57
CA LEU A 245 1.49 17.58 7.15
C LEU A 245 2.75 18.03 6.41
N ALA A 246 3.87 17.35 6.69
CA ALA A 246 5.12 17.56 5.98
C ALA A 246 5.05 17.01 4.55
N LEU A 247 4.37 15.87 4.37
CA LEU A 247 4.03 15.31 3.06
C LEU A 247 2.66 14.63 3.14
N ALA A 248 1.88 14.72 2.07
CA ALA A 248 0.60 14.07 1.93
C ALA A 248 0.44 13.50 0.53
N THR A 249 -0.01 12.26 0.39
CA THR A 249 -0.28 11.67 -0.93
C THR A 249 -1.62 10.94 -0.94
N PRO A 250 -2.33 10.86 -2.09
CA PRO A 250 -3.71 10.39 -2.11
C PRO A 250 -3.83 8.87 -2.14
N HIS A 251 -3.28 8.16 -1.15
CA HIS A 251 -3.36 6.69 -1.06
C HIS A 251 -2.81 5.99 -2.31
N ILE A 252 -1.56 6.33 -2.63
CA ILE A 252 -0.79 5.92 -3.81
C ILE A 252 0.61 5.37 -3.48
N ALA A 253 1.00 5.20 -2.21
CA ALA A 253 2.30 4.65 -1.85
C ALA A 253 2.56 3.28 -2.53
N GLY A 254 1.52 2.48 -2.71
CA GLY A 254 1.58 1.20 -3.42
C GLY A 254 1.42 1.25 -4.95
N TYR A 255 1.32 2.43 -5.58
CA TYR A 255 0.99 2.56 -7.00
C TYR A 255 2.24 2.55 -7.90
N SER A 256 2.97 1.43 -7.89
CA SER A 256 3.97 1.14 -8.94
C SER A 256 3.34 0.40 -10.12
N LEU A 257 3.97 0.52 -11.29
CA LEU A 257 3.62 -0.29 -12.46
C LEU A 257 3.80 -1.78 -12.17
N GLU A 258 4.93 -2.15 -11.58
CA GLU A 258 5.24 -3.51 -11.14
C GLU A 258 4.20 -4.01 -10.14
N GLY A 259 3.82 -3.22 -9.14
CA GLY A 259 2.91 -3.63 -8.09
C GLY A 259 1.50 -3.92 -8.60
N LYS A 260 0.99 -3.08 -9.52
CA LYS A 260 -0.29 -3.34 -10.20
C LYS A 260 -0.22 -4.60 -11.06
N ALA A 261 0.85 -4.78 -11.84
CA ALA A 261 1.02 -5.92 -12.72
C ALA A 261 1.18 -7.25 -11.96
N ARG A 262 1.99 -7.23 -10.90
CA ARG A 262 2.19 -8.33 -9.94
C ARG A 262 0.87 -8.71 -9.27
N GLY A 263 0.03 -7.72 -8.95
CA GLY A 263 -1.32 -7.93 -8.43
C GLY A 263 -2.16 -8.85 -9.32
N THR A 264 -2.19 -8.57 -10.62
CA THR A 264 -2.90 -9.39 -11.60
C THR A 264 -2.26 -10.76 -11.78
N GLN A 265 -0.92 -10.85 -11.83
CA GLN A 265 -0.23 -12.14 -11.94
C GLN A 265 -0.57 -13.07 -10.77
N MET A 266 -0.57 -12.57 -9.53
CA MET A 266 -0.84 -13.41 -8.36
C MET A 266 -2.24 -14.03 -8.41
N ILE A 267 -3.25 -13.26 -8.81
CA ILE A 267 -4.61 -13.80 -8.97
C ILE A 267 -4.75 -14.66 -10.23
N TYR A 268 -3.90 -14.51 -11.23
CA TYR A 268 -3.78 -15.44 -12.36
C TYR A 268 -3.20 -16.77 -11.91
N GLU A 269 -2.12 -16.76 -11.11
CA GLU A 269 -1.49 -17.97 -10.59
C GLU A 269 -2.47 -18.78 -9.74
N ALA A 270 -3.20 -18.13 -8.83
CA ALA A 270 -4.24 -18.77 -8.02
C ALA A 270 -5.43 -19.26 -8.86
N PHE A 271 -5.81 -18.52 -9.90
CA PHE A 271 -6.82 -18.95 -10.87
C PHE A 271 -6.37 -20.23 -11.60
N CYS A 272 -5.14 -20.27 -12.12
CA CYS A 272 -4.61 -21.45 -12.80
C CYS A 272 -4.59 -22.67 -11.88
N GLN A 273 -4.20 -22.49 -10.61
CA GLN A 273 -4.27 -23.55 -9.60
C GLN A 273 -5.69 -24.06 -9.37
N LYS A 274 -6.69 -23.16 -9.28
CA LYS A 274 -8.09 -23.53 -9.09
C LYS A 274 -8.65 -24.35 -10.25
N PHE A 275 -8.30 -24.01 -11.48
CA PHE A 275 -8.85 -24.64 -12.69
C PHE A 275 -7.95 -25.72 -13.30
N GLY A 276 -6.75 -25.95 -12.75
CA GLY A 276 -5.80 -26.95 -13.23
C GLY A 276 -5.08 -26.56 -14.52
N TYR A 277 -4.85 -25.26 -14.74
CA TYR A 277 -4.08 -24.74 -15.87
C TYR A 277 -2.60 -24.56 -15.54
N ASP A 278 -1.75 -24.57 -16.57
CA ASP A 278 -0.33 -24.28 -16.43
C ASP A 278 -0.07 -22.78 -16.16
N ILE A 279 0.95 -22.50 -15.35
CA ILE A 279 1.41 -21.14 -15.05
C ILE A 279 2.63 -20.84 -15.93
N ASN A 280 2.44 -20.08 -17.00
CA ASN A 280 3.50 -19.79 -17.99
C ASN A 280 3.66 -18.30 -18.33
N LYS A 281 2.84 -17.41 -17.75
CA LYS A 281 2.87 -15.96 -17.98
C LYS A 281 3.60 -15.20 -16.87
N ARG A 282 4.26 -14.11 -17.26
CA ARG A 282 5.10 -13.28 -16.38
C ARG A 282 4.90 -11.81 -16.70
N PHE A 283 4.51 -11.01 -15.72
CA PHE A 283 4.18 -9.59 -15.91
C PHE A 283 5.38 -8.79 -16.42
N GLU A 284 6.59 -9.19 -16.05
CA GLU A 284 7.85 -8.53 -16.43
C GLU A 284 8.01 -8.44 -17.95
N THR A 285 7.49 -9.42 -18.68
CA THR A 285 7.52 -9.44 -20.16
C THR A 285 6.65 -8.37 -20.80
N GLN A 286 5.74 -7.77 -20.03
CA GLN A 286 4.79 -6.75 -20.49
C GLN A 286 5.23 -5.33 -20.07
N LEU A 287 6.26 -5.20 -19.24
CA LEU A 287 6.70 -3.91 -18.75
C LEU A 287 7.76 -3.30 -19.69
N PRO A 288 7.76 -1.97 -19.90
CA PRO A 288 8.82 -1.31 -20.62
C PRO A 288 10.14 -1.41 -19.84
N ALA A 289 11.25 -1.48 -20.57
CA ALA A 289 12.59 -1.42 -19.98
C ALA A 289 12.82 -0.09 -19.24
N CYS A 290 13.65 -0.13 -18.21
CA CYS A 290 14.11 1.05 -17.46
C CYS A 290 15.60 1.26 -17.64
N GLU A 291 16.03 2.51 -17.47
CA GLU A 291 17.45 2.81 -17.30
C GLU A 291 17.96 2.17 -16.01
N ASP A 292 19.10 1.49 -16.08
CA ASP A 292 19.74 0.87 -14.92
C ASP A 292 20.57 1.92 -14.15
N TYR A 293 20.11 2.26 -12.95
CA TYR A 293 20.78 3.20 -12.08
C TYR A 293 21.66 2.52 -11.03
N PHE A 294 21.24 1.37 -10.53
CA PHE A 294 21.79 0.78 -9.30
C PHE A 294 22.82 -0.32 -9.54
N SER A 295 22.76 -1.11 -10.63
CA SER A 295 23.56 -2.35 -10.75
C SER A 295 25.08 -2.12 -10.73
N ARG A 296 25.54 -0.89 -11.01
CA ARG A 296 26.97 -0.54 -11.09
C ARG A 296 27.38 0.58 -10.13
N HIS A 297 26.50 0.98 -9.23
CA HIS A 297 26.71 2.13 -8.35
C HIS A 297 26.33 1.79 -6.91
N ASP A 298 26.94 2.50 -5.96
CA ASP A 298 26.56 2.41 -4.55
C ASP A 298 25.11 2.86 -4.35
N LEU A 299 24.34 2.10 -3.55
CA LEU A 299 22.92 2.36 -3.29
C LEU A 299 22.69 3.77 -2.75
N LYS A 300 23.47 4.20 -1.75
CA LYS A 300 23.29 5.52 -1.13
C LYS A 300 23.65 6.64 -2.10
N ALA A 301 24.71 6.46 -2.90
CA ALA A 301 25.10 7.42 -3.92
C ALA A 301 24.00 7.61 -4.98
N VAL A 302 23.38 6.53 -5.45
CA VAL A 302 22.26 6.60 -6.40
C VAL A 302 21.07 7.30 -5.76
N LEU A 303 20.67 6.92 -4.53
CA LEU A 303 19.54 7.55 -3.86
C LEU A 303 19.75 9.06 -3.69
N LYS A 304 20.95 9.53 -3.32
CA LYS A 304 21.24 10.98 -3.24
C LYS A 304 21.04 11.72 -4.57
N GLN A 305 21.36 11.08 -5.69
CA GLN A 305 21.40 11.75 -6.99
C GLN A 305 20.12 11.58 -7.81
N LYS A 306 19.43 10.44 -7.64
CA LYS A 306 18.40 9.95 -8.56
C LYS A 306 17.04 9.73 -7.91
N ILE A 307 16.90 9.81 -6.58
CA ILE A 307 15.64 9.45 -5.92
C ILE A 307 14.44 10.26 -6.42
N SER A 308 14.60 11.57 -6.66
CA SER A 308 13.53 12.42 -7.22
C SER A 308 13.26 12.16 -8.70
N GLN A 309 14.23 11.61 -9.45
CA GLN A 309 14.04 11.21 -10.85
C GLN A 309 13.29 9.87 -10.93
N ILE A 310 13.53 8.98 -9.97
CA ILE A 310 12.85 7.68 -9.87
C ILE A 310 11.44 7.89 -9.32
N TYR A 311 11.30 8.72 -8.29
CA TYR A 311 10.03 9.05 -7.65
C TYR A 311 10.01 10.46 -7.06
N ASP A 312 9.29 11.37 -7.71
CA ASP A 312 9.06 12.72 -7.22
C ASP A 312 7.86 12.77 -6.25
N ILE A 313 8.09 12.39 -4.99
CA ILE A 313 7.07 12.42 -3.95
C ILE A 313 6.53 13.84 -3.69
N ALA A 314 7.33 14.89 -3.95
CA ALA A 314 6.90 16.26 -3.75
C ALA A 314 5.87 16.69 -4.79
N GLN A 315 5.97 16.16 -6.01
CA GLN A 315 4.96 16.40 -7.03
C GLN A 315 3.60 15.79 -6.65
N ASP A 316 3.59 14.60 -6.03
CA ASP A 316 2.35 13.99 -5.55
C ASP A 316 1.71 14.79 -4.40
N ASP A 317 2.54 15.30 -3.49
CA ASP A 317 2.11 16.21 -2.43
C ASP A 317 1.55 17.52 -2.99
N ALA A 318 2.23 18.13 -3.96
CA ALA A 318 1.74 19.31 -4.65
C ALA A 318 0.39 19.05 -5.36
N ASN A 319 0.24 17.87 -5.98
CA ASN A 319 -0.97 17.50 -6.70
C ASN A 319 -2.20 17.39 -5.78
N ILE A 320 -2.06 16.77 -4.60
CA ILE A 320 -3.17 16.68 -3.65
C ILE A 320 -3.51 18.04 -3.03
N ARG A 321 -2.50 18.86 -2.72
CA ARG A 321 -2.71 20.24 -2.22
C ARG A 321 -3.39 21.13 -3.23
N ALA A 322 -3.08 20.99 -4.52
CA ALA A 322 -3.73 21.73 -5.60
C ALA A 322 -5.22 21.37 -5.77
N CYS A 323 -5.68 20.27 -5.19
CA CYS A 323 -7.09 19.85 -5.24
C CYS A 323 -7.96 20.49 -4.14
N VAL A 324 -7.38 21.24 -3.20
CA VAL A 324 -8.13 21.89 -2.13
C VAL A 324 -9.10 22.92 -2.71
N LYS A 325 -10.38 22.77 -2.38
CA LYS A 325 -11.46 23.71 -2.69
C LYS A 325 -12.40 23.79 -1.49
N GLU A 326 -12.79 25.01 -1.12
CA GLU A 326 -13.74 25.23 -0.02
C GLU A 326 -13.33 24.53 1.30
N GLY A 327 -12.04 24.59 1.65
CA GLY A 327 -11.54 24.06 2.92
C GLY A 327 -11.22 22.56 2.94
N LYS A 328 -11.28 21.86 1.80
CA LYS A 328 -11.06 20.41 1.74
C LYS A 328 -10.64 19.91 0.36
N VAL A 329 -10.06 18.73 0.29
CA VAL A 329 -10.02 17.90 -0.92
C VAL A 329 -11.29 17.08 -0.97
N GLU A 330 -12.08 17.25 -2.03
CA GLU A 330 -13.31 16.46 -2.21
C GLU A 330 -13.05 15.08 -2.79
N GLN A 331 -13.97 14.15 -2.51
CA GLN A 331 -13.96 12.78 -3.01
C GLN A 331 -13.62 12.68 -4.51
N LYS A 332 -14.28 13.49 -5.33
CA LYS A 332 -14.10 13.44 -6.79
C LYS A 332 -12.67 13.78 -7.20
N ALA A 333 -12.04 14.75 -6.55
CA ALA A 333 -10.66 15.15 -6.86
C ALA A 333 -9.66 14.10 -6.36
N PHE A 334 -9.85 13.60 -5.14
CA PHE A 334 -9.05 12.51 -4.57
C PHE A 334 -9.09 11.25 -5.45
N ASP A 335 -10.29 10.81 -5.84
CA ASP A 335 -10.48 9.66 -6.72
C ASP A 335 -9.84 9.89 -8.11
N LEU A 336 -9.90 11.11 -8.65
CA LEU A 336 -9.32 11.45 -9.95
C LEU A 336 -7.80 11.38 -9.95
N LEU A 337 -7.14 11.88 -8.90
CA LEU A 337 -5.68 11.78 -8.74
C LEU A 337 -5.22 10.32 -8.79
N ARG A 338 -5.94 9.44 -8.08
CA ARG A 338 -5.63 8.00 -8.02
C ARG A 338 -5.90 7.30 -9.34
N LYS A 339 -7.02 7.61 -9.97
CA LYS A 339 -7.40 7.01 -11.26
C LYS A 339 -6.39 7.34 -12.34
N ASN A 340 -5.94 8.59 -12.40
CA ASN A 340 -5.03 9.09 -13.44
C ASN A 340 -3.56 9.11 -13.00
N TYR A 341 -3.24 8.45 -11.90
CA TYR A 341 -1.90 8.48 -11.33
C TYR A 341 -0.86 7.94 -12.33
N PRO A 342 0.20 8.71 -12.66
CA PRO A 342 1.28 8.23 -13.50
C PRO A 342 2.06 7.16 -12.73
N LEU A 343 1.89 5.90 -13.11
CA LEU A 343 2.52 4.79 -12.40
C LEU A 343 4.05 4.94 -12.41
N ARG A 344 4.61 5.03 -11.21
CA ARG A 344 6.07 5.04 -11.02
C ARG A 344 6.65 3.64 -11.16
N ARG A 345 7.96 3.58 -11.33
CA ARG A 345 8.74 2.33 -11.39
C ARG A 345 9.35 2.03 -10.02
N GLU A 346 9.44 0.75 -9.67
CA GLU A 346 10.16 0.31 -8.46
C GLU A 346 11.69 0.43 -8.67
N TRP A 347 12.47 0.60 -7.60
CA TRP A 347 13.94 0.64 -7.67
C TRP A 347 14.51 -0.62 -8.30
N ALA A 348 13.87 -1.77 -8.05
CA ALA A 348 14.17 -3.05 -8.67
C ALA A 348 14.17 -2.99 -10.21
N ALA A 349 13.31 -2.18 -10.82
CA ALA A 349 13.25 -2.00 -12.27
C ALA A 349 14.50 -1.27 -12.81
N HIS A 350 15.15 -0.47 -11.96
CA HIS A 350 16.38 0.25 -12.24
C HIS A 350 17.64 -0.50 -11.78
N GLY A 351 17.55 -1.82 -11.53
CA GLY A 351 18.65 -2.65 -11.03
C GLY A 351 18.85 -2.58 -9.51
N GLY A 352 17.92 -1.97 -8.78
CA GLY A 352 18.00 -1.78 -7.33
C GLY A 352 17.68 -3.03 -6.51
N PRO A 353 17.79 -2.94 -5.18
CA PRO A 353 17.56 -4.06 -4.29
C PRO A 353 16.11 -4.57 -4.39
N GLN A 354 15.97 -5.89 -4.46
CA GLN A 354 14.71 -6.61 -4.34
C GLN A 354 14.67 -7.28 -2.97
N ALA A 355 13.71 -6.93 -2.13
CA ALA A 355 13.52 -7.59 -0.84
C ALA A 355 12.66 -8.86 -0.94
#